data_AF-G5J6H5-F1
#
_entry.id   AF-G5J6H5-F1
#
_cell.length_a   1.000
_cell.length_b   1.000
_cell.length_c   1.000
_cell.angle_alpha   90.00
_cell.angle_beta   90.00
_cell.angle_gamma   90.00
#
_symmetry.space_group_name_H-M   'P 1'
#
loop_
_entity.id
_entity.type
_entity.pdbx_description
1 polymer ?
#
loop_
_entity_poly.entity_id
_entity_poly.type
_entity_poly.pdbx_seq_one_letter_code
_entity_poly.pdbx_strand_id
1 'polypeptide(L)'
;MPTIAAEKINFIVGPLRLSLNISSLETFADEGTIDRRLADYFRMAGVGEAEQIRFREILRKTVDIDPVLFSRLLRTEMGEDLLTRWGEHINIQGGRNGKYALRGAIVKSAFDEEGLTLINVLRNLPTNIQINLNQARSLATRFDSIILATNFFREEIKQLAQQEIANALPTDFATLPDLRQPGKLPVQKNQWTLTDTKRNRTFQVYIYQPQEQQNGTYPIVIASHGLASSPEHFSDYAEHLASYGYVVAIPQHPGSDRQQLQNLKRGLSRQVFLTSEFIDRPKDISYVIDELERRNQIAMRGKLDLNKIAVIGHSFGGYTALAVAGATLEFEHLAQECPGSLNLSLLLQCNALNLDPEVYSLKDERVKAIALTNPLKSAIFGPKGLSRVSIPVYVQAGKYDPATPFVLEQVRPFPWFKSSNRYLSLQEGDTHADISELDGGLAELIDNFVYLSLPEPGLLTSYNQALILAFLQVHLQENESFRPYLQSAYAEHLSQGEEFKTFLITHDSLEGLEKAIAKFQTNNPSIEF
;
A
#
# COMPACT_ATOMS: atom_id res chain seq x y z
N MET A 1 30.03 -29.78 10.63
CA MET A 1 30.52 -30.45 9.39
C MET A 1 30.54 -29.40 8.29
N PRO A 2 31.55 -29.35 7.41
CA PRO A 2 31.50 -28.47 6.26
C PRO A 2 30.31 -28.86 5.39
N THR A 3 29.36 -27.96 5.22
CA THR A 3 28.20 -28.15 4.35
C THR A 3 28.68 -28.03 2.91
N ILE A 4 28.47 -29.08 2.11
CA ILE A 4 28.74 -29.07 0.67
C ILE A 4 27.74 -28.09 0.04
N ALA A 5 28.24 -27.07 -0.67
CA ALA A 5 27.41 -26.10 -1.37
C ALA A 5 26.48 -26.82 -2.38
N ALA A 6 25.36 -26.19 -2.71
CA ALA A 6 24.46 -26.71 -3.73
C ALA A 6 25.19 -26.79 -5.08
N GLU A 7 25.04 -27.93 -5.76
CA GLU A 7 25.52 -28.10 -7.13
C GLU A 7 24.35 -28.12 -8.12
N LYS A 8 23.14 -28.43 -7.63
CA LYS A 8 21.96 -28.76 -8.45
C LYS A 8 20.67 -28.16 -7.89
N ILE A 9 19.82 -27.72 -8.80
CA ILE A 9 18.41 -27.41 -8.58
C ILE A 9 17.60 -28.61 -9.10
N ASN A 10 16.75 -29.18 -8.26
CA ASN A 10 15.87 -30.27 -8.67
C ASN A 10 14.47 -29.76 -8.93
N PHE A 11 13.91 -30.08 -10.09
CA PHE A 11 12.53 -29.80 -10.46
C PHE A 11 11.71 -31.08 -10.36
N ILE A 12 10.62 -31.04 -9.60
CA ILE A 12 9.77 -32.20 -9.32
C ILE A 12 8.42 -32.06 -10.05
N VAL A 13 8.06 -33.08 -10.83
CA VAL A 13 6.74 -33.22 -11.49
C VAL A 13 6.23 -34.63 -11.28
N GLY A 14 5.27 -34.81 -10.37
CA GLY A 14 4.80 -36.15 -9.99
C GLY A 14 5.98 -37.03 -9.53
N PRO A 15 6.20 -38.22 -10.12
CA PRO A 15 7.34 -39.08 -9.77
C PRO A 15 8.66 -38.65 -10.43
N LEU A 16 8.64 -37.73 -11.40
CA LEU A 16 9.82 -37.33 -12.15
C LEU A 16 10.63 -36.29 -11.37
N ARG A 17 11.95 -36.50 -11.34
CA ARG A 17 12.93 -35.55 -10.82
C ARG A 17 13.89 -35.18 -11.94
N LEU A 18 13.84 -33.92 -12.34
CA LEU A 18 14.78 -33.33 -13.29
C LEU A 18 15.81 -32.51 -12.49
N SER A 19 17.07 -32.53 -12.90
CA SER A 19 18.13 -31.78 -12.22
C SER A 19 18.82 -30.83 -13.22
N LEU A 20 18.99 -29.58 -12.81
CA LEU A 20 19.79 -28.57 -13.52
C LEU A 20 21.00 -28.23 -12.64
N ASN A 21 22.19 -28.21 -13.23
CA ASN A 21 23.38 -27.79 -12.49
C ASN A 21 23.37 -26.27 -12.34
N ILE A 22 23.79 -25.75 -11.19
CA ILE A 22 23.91 -24.31 -10.97
C ILE A 22 24.96 -23.71 -11.92
N SER A 23 26.05 -24.44 -12.19
CA SER A 23 27.07 -24.05 -13.16
C SER A 23 26.51 -23.80 -14.57
N SER A 24 25.46 -24.52 -14.98
CA SER A 24 24.81 -24.30 -16.28
C SER A 24 24.12 -22.92 -16.33
N LEU A 25 23.53 -22.48 -15.22
CA LEU A 25 22.95 -21.14 -15.09
C LEU A 25 24.04 -20.07 -14.99
N GLU A 26 25.18 -20.37 -14.36
CA GLU A 26 26.33 -19.46 -14.28
C GLU A 26 26.92 -19.21 -15.67
N THR A 27 27.24 -20.26 -16.43
CA THR A 27 27.76 -20.12 -17.80
C THR A 27 26.77 -19.38 -18.70
N PHE A 28 25.47 -19.64 -18.56
CA PHE A 28 24.45 -18.88 -19.29
C PHE A 28 24.42 -17.40 -18.89
N ALA A 29 24.48 -17.11 -17.59
CA ALA A 29 24.53 -15.75 -17.08
C ALA A 29 25.77 -14.99 -17.61
N ASP A 30 26.96 -15.60 -17.57
CA ASP A 30 28.23 -14.97 -17.92
C ASP A 30 28.47 -14.86 -19.42
N GLU A 31 28.29 -15.97 -20.12
CA GLU A 31 28.74 -16.11 -21.51
C GLU A 31 27.56 -16.08 -22.49
N GLY A 32 26.33 -16.26 -22.01
CA GLY A 32 25.16 -16.51 -22.86
C GLY A 32 25.11 -17.94 -23.41
N THR A 33 26.04 -18.81 -23.02
CA THR A 33 26.12 -20.20 -23.50
C THR A 33 24.98 -21.04 -22.90
N ILE A 34 24.15 -21.64 -23.75
CA ILE A 34 23.07 -22.55 -23.34
C ILE A 34 23.54 -23.98 -23.57
N ASP A 35 23.84 -24.70 -22.49
CA ASP A 35 24.16 -26.12 -22.59
C ASP A 35 22.91 -26.97 -22.93
N ARG A 36 23.14 -28.24 -23.31
CA ARG A 36 22.06 -29.15 -23.71
C ARG A 36 20.96 -29.29 -22.66
N ARG A 37 21.32 -29.32 -21.36
CA ARG A 37 20.32 -29.50 -20.29
C ARG A 37 19.50 -28.24 -20.12
N LEU A 38 20.13 -27.07 -20.07
CA LEU A 38 19.42 -25.80 -19.98
C LEU A 38 18.52 -25.56 -21.20
N ALA A 39 18.97 -25.93 -22.40
CA ALA A 39 18.16 -25.88 -23.62
C ALA A 39 16.90 -26.75 -23.52
N ASP A 40 17.00 -27.93 -22.91
CA ASP A 40 15.84 -28.81 -22.69
C ASP A 40 14.82 -28.14 -21.75
N TYR A 41 15.26 -27.44 -20.68
CA TYR A 41 14.35 -26.68 -19.80
C TYR A 41 13.69 -25.50 -20.50
N PHE A 42 14.45 -24.70 -21.26
CA PHE A 42 13.85 -23.58 -22.03
C PHE A 42 12.81 -24.09 -23.02
N ARG A 43 13.10 -25.19 -23.73
CA ARG A 43 12.14 -25.81 -24.65
C ARG A 43 10.90 -26.33 -23.93
N MET A 44 11.06 -26.98 -22.77
CA MET A 44 9.94 -27.48 -21.97
C MET A 44 9.06 -26.35 -21.43
N ALA A 45 9.67 -25.22 -21.03
CA ALA A 45 8.97 -24.05 -20.51
C ALA A 45 8.42 -23.12 -21.62
N GLY A 46 8.72 -23.40 -22.89
CA GLY A 46 8.27 -22.58 -24.03
C GLY A 46 8.97 -21.22 -24.12
N VAL A 47 10.18 -21.10 -23.55
CA VAL A 47 10.90 -19.83 -23.41
C VAL A 47 11.61 -19.46 -24.72
N GLY A 48 11.16 -18.38 -25.36
CA GLY A 48 11.76 -17.81 -26.56
C GLY A 48 13.02 -16.99 -26.27
N GLU A 49 13.71 -16.55 -27.32
CA GLU A 49 14.99 -15.83 -27.23
C GLU A 49 14.88 -14.54 -26.39
N ALA A 50 13.83 -13.74 -26.58
CA ALA A 50 13.61 -12.52 -25.81
C ALA A 50 13.41 -12.78 -24.29
N GLU A 51 12.81 -13.91 -23.94
CA GLU A 51 12.62 -14.30 -22.54
C GLU A 51 13.91 -14.88 -21.94
N GLN A 52 14.72 -15.58 -22.74
CA GLN A 52 16.05 -16.03 -22.35
C GLN A 52 16.96 -14.84 -22.04
N ILE A 53 16.96 -13.80 -22.89
CA ILE A 53 17.72 -12.56 -22.66
C ILE A 53 17.30 -11.91 -21.33
N ARG A 54 15.99 -11.72 -21.11
CA ARG A 54 15.48 -11.17 -19.84
C ARG A 54 15.83 -12.03 -18.63
N PHE A 55 15.72 -13.34 -18.75
CA PHE A 55 16.10 -14.25 -17.66
C PHE A 55 17.60 -14.16 -17.34
N ARG A 56 18.44 -14.03 -18.37
CA ARG A 56 19.89 -13.80 -18.20
C ARG A 56 20.18 -12.50 -17.46
N GLU A 57 19.50 -11.42 -17.81
CA GLU A 57 19.60 -10.13 -17.11
C GLU A 57 19.19 -10.27 -15.63
N ILE A 58 18.06 -10.94 -15.36
CA ILE A 58 17.57 -11.17 -13.98
C ILE A 58 18.58 -11.99 -13.15
N LEU A 59 19.25 -12.99 -13.74
CA LEU A 59 20.23 -13.81 -13.02
C LEU A 59 21.40 -12.98 -12.46
N ARG A 60 21.79 -11.92 -13.18
CA ARG A 60 22.94 -11.04 -12.87
C ARG A 60 22.53 -9.72 -12.23
N LYS A 61 21.24 -9.39 -12.22
CA LYS A 61 20.75 -8.15 -11.63
C LYS A 61 21.12 -8.08 -10.15
N THR A 62 21.89 -7.05 -9.80
CA THR A 62 22.27 -6.76 -8.43
C THR A 62 21.14 -6.04 -7.72
N VAL A 63 20.83 -6.49 -6.51
CA VAL A 63 19.99 -5.76 -5.57
C VAL A 63 20.91 -4.98 -4.63
N ASP A 64 20.91 -3.66 -4.74
CA ASP A 64 21.67 -2.80 -3.84
C ASP A 64 20.87 -2.60 -2.54
N ILE A 65 21.36 -3.21 -1.47
CA ILE A 65 20.75 -3.15 -0.14
C ILE A 65 21.82 -3.38 0.92
N ASP A 66 21.78 -2.59 2.01
CA ASP A 66 22.67 -2.79 3.15
C ASP A 66 22.56 -4.23 3.69
N PRO A 67 23.64 -5.03 3.65
CA PRO A 67 23.57 -6.45 4.00
C PRO A 67 23.18 -6.70 5.45
N VAL A 68 23.54 -5.78 6.35
CA VAL A 68 23.22 -5.86 7.76
C VAL A 68 21.73 -5.62 7.99
N LEU A 69 21.16 -4.58 7.39
CA LEU A 69 19.74 -4.26 7.40
C LEU A 69 18.93 -5.40 6.82
N PHE A 70 19.35 -5.94 5.66
CA PHE A 70 18.63 -7.03 5.04
C PHE A 70 18.64 -8.30 5.90
N SER A 71 19.78 -8.63 6.50
CA SER A 71 19.88 -9.73 7.48
C SER A 71 18.97 -9.51 8.70
N ARG A 72 18.85 -8.27 9.18
CA ARG A 72 17.93 -7.92 10.29
C ARG A 72 16.47 -8.05 9.86
N LEU A 73 16.09 -7.56 8.68
CA LEU A 73 14.74 -7.67 8.11
C LEU A 73 14.29 -9.12 8.02
N LEU A 74 15.14 -9.99 7.48
CA LEU A 74 14.87 -11.43 7.35
C LEU A 74 14.76 -12.17 8.69
N ARG A 75 15.16 -11.55 9.81
CA ARG A 75 15.05 -12.09 11.18
C ARG A 75 13.89 -11.49 11.97
N THR A 76 13.13 -10.57 11.39
CA THR A 76 11.87 -10.09 11.97
C THR A 76 10.80 -11.17 11.87
N GLU A 77 9.72 -11.08 12.65
CA GLU A 77 8.59 -12.01 12.54
C GLU A 77 8.03 -12.07 11.11
N MET A 78 7.88 -10.91 10.48
CA MET A 78 7.42 -10.78 9.09
C MET A 78 8.41 -11.36 8.08
N GLY A 79 9.70 -11.12 8.26
CA GLY A 79 10.74 -11.72 7.41
C GLY A 79 10.80 -13.24 7.56
N GLU A 80 10.63 -13.74 8.78
CA GLU A 80 10.58 -15.17 9.08
C GLU A 80 9.33 -15.82 8.49
N ASP A 81 8.16 -15.17 8.52
CA ASP A 81 6.94 -15.64 7.87
C ASP A 81 7.12 -15.67 6.34
N LEU A 82 7.59 -14.57 5.74
CA LEU A 82 7.87 -14.49 4.31
C LEU A 82 8.83 -15.59 3.83
N LEU A 83 9.93 -15.81 4.56
CA LEU A 83 10.88 -16.89 4.25
C LEU A 83 10.26 -18.29 4.46
N THR A 84 9.35 -18.44 5.41
CA THR A 84 8.61 -19.70 5.61
C THR A 84 7.77 -19.99 4.36
N ARG A 85 6.98 -19.02 3.89
CA ARG A 85 6.13 -19.15 2.70
C ARG A 85 6.95 -19.42 1.43
N TRP A 86 8.04 -18.69 1.21
CA TRP A 86 8.96 -18.99 0.11
C TRP A 86 9.59 -20.39 0.22
N GLY A 87 9.92 -20.80 1.44
CA GLY A 87 10.48 -22.12 1.71
C GLY A 87 9.50 -23.28 1.49
N GLU A 88 8.19 -23.03 1.42
CA GLU A 88 7.18 -24.02 1.01
C GLU A 88 7.29 -24.34 -0.48
N HIS A 89 7.66 -23.35 -1.30
CA HIS A 89 7.84 -23.49 -2.75
C HIS A 89 9.27 -23.91 -3.14
N ILE A 90 10.27 -23.51 -2.35
CA ILE A 90 11.68 -23.85 -2.53
C ILE A 90 12.12 -24.70 -1.34
N ASN A 91 12.06 -26.02 -1.50
CA ASN A 91 12.38 -26.95 -0.42
C ASN A 91 13.86 -27.36 -0.45
N ILE A 92 14.39 -27.83 0.67
CA ILE A 92 15.65 -28.59 0.67
C ILE A 92 15.41 -30.05 0.30
N GLN A 93 16.48 -30.79 0.01
CA GLN A 93 16.40 -32.21 -0.27
C GLN A 93 15.64 -32.98 0.83
N GLY A 94 14.64 -33.75 0.41
CA GLY A 94 13.73 -34.48 1.30
C GLY A 94 12.39 -33.78 1.55
N GLY A 95 12.11 -32.65 0.87
CA GLY A 95 10.79 -31.99 0.91
C GLY A 95 10.56 -31.13 2.15
N ARG A 96 11.62 -30.84 2.93
CA ARG A 96 11.52 -29.92 4.08
C ARG A 96 11.57 -28.48 3.60
N ASN A 97 10.86 -27.61 4.31
CA ASN A 97 10.81 -26.18 4.03
C ASN A 97 12.23 -25.58 3.90
N GLY A 98 12.49 -24.82 2.83
CA GLY A 98 13.82 -24.28 2.53
C GLY A 98 14.18 -22.96 3.20
N LYS A 99 13.31 -22.41 4.05
CA LYS A 99 13.48 -21.15 4.79
C LYS A 99 14.91 -20.88 5.26
N TYR A 100 15.51 -21.80 6.02
CA TYR A 100 16.84 -21.60 6.59
C TYR A 100 17.96 -21.65 5.55
N ALA A 101 17.80 -22.47 4.51
CA ALA A 101 18.74 -22.54 3.40
C ALA A 101 18.69 -21.26 2.57
N LEU A 102 17.49 -20.77 2.26
CA LEU A 102 17.26 -19.49 1.57
C LEU A 102 17.85 -18.33 2.36
N ARG A 103 17.51 -18.20 3.65
CA ARG A 103 18.02 -17.12 4.51
C ARG A 103 19.55 -17.14 4.57
N GLY A 104 20.15 -18.31 4.76
CA GLY A 104 21.61 -18.47 4.82
C GLY A 104 22.28 -18.04 3.52
N ALA A 105 21.75 -18.48 2.38
CA ALA A 105 22.26 -18.14 1.06
C ALA A 105 22.13 -16.64 0.77
N ILE A 106 20.93 -16.09 0.95
CA ILE A 106 20.62 -14.67 0.72
C ILE A 106 21.52 -13.76 1.56
N VAL A 107 21.63 -14.03 2.86
CA VAL A 107 22.48 -13.23 3.75
C VAL A 107 23.94 -13.37 3.33
N LYS A 108 24.42 -14.59 3.05
CA LYS A 108 25.81 -14.79 2.63
C LYS A 108 26.14 -14.05 1.34
N SER A 109 25.24 -14.09 0.35
CA SER A 109 25.39 -13.37 -0.92
C SER A 109 25.39 -11.85 -0.75
N ALA A 110 24.56 -11.32 0.15
CA ALA A 110 24.55 -9.88 0.42
C ALA A 110 25.89 -9.38 0.99
N PHE A 111 26.62 -10.19 1.77
CA PHE A 111 27.95 -9.85 2.29
C PHE A 111 29.11 -10.23 1.34
N ASP A 112 28.81 -10.82 0.19
CA ASP A 112 29.80 -11.26 -0.78
C ASP A 112 30.24 -10.10 -1.70
N GLU A 113 31.42 -10.20 -2.29
CA GLU A 113 31.94 -9.16 -3.21
C GLU A 113 31.09 -9.02 -4.48
N GLU A 114 30.50 -10.13 -4.95
CA GLU A 114 29.56 -10.15 -6.08
C GLU A 114 28.20 -9.51 -5.74
N GLY A 115 27.93 -9.30 -4.45
CA GLY A 115 26.68 -8.74 -3.97
C GLY A 115 25.47 -9.67 -4.14
N LEU A 116 24.29 -9.11 -3.90
CA LEU A 116 23.03 -9.87 -3.94
C LEU A 116 22.50 -10.00 -5.37
N THR A 117 22.94 -11.04 -6.08
CA THR A 117 22.39 -11.48 -7.37
C THR A 117 21.71 -12.84 -7.22
N LEU A 118 20.76 -13.17 -8.10
CA LEU A 118 20.10 -14.49 -8.07
C LEU A 118 21.13 -15.62 -8.24
N ILE A 119 22.11 -15.44 -9.13
CA ILE A 119 23.14 -16.47 -9.35
C ILE A 119 24.05 -16.65 -8.13
N ASN A 120 24.41 -15.56 -7.45
CA ASN A 120 25.22 -15.64 -6.24
C ASN A 120 24.46 -16.27 -5.07
N VAL A 121 23.13 -16.06 -4.98
CA VAL A 121 22.27 -16.75 -4.02
C VAL A 121 22.25 -18.25 -4.29
N LEU A 122 22.07 -18.65 -5.55
CA LEU A 122 22.08 -20.07 -5.92
C LEU A 122 23.41 -20.75 -5.55
N ARG A 123 24.54 -20.09 -5.81
CA ARG A 123 25.89 -20.58 -5.44
C ARG A 123 26.07 -20.74 -3.94
N ASN A 124 25.51 -19.81 -3.16
CA ASN A 124 25.64 -19.80 -1.70
C ASN A 124 24.62 -20.67 -0.96
N LEU A 125 23.77 -21.42 -1.68
CA LEU A 125 22.89 -22.41 -1.07
C LEU A 125 23.69 -23.51 -0.34
N PRO A 126 23.37 -23.83 0.92
CA PRO A 126 24.12 -24.81 1.72
C PRO A 126 23.80 -26.27 1.37
N THR A 127 22.85 -26.51 0.46
CA THR A 127 22.42 -27.83 0.00
C THR A 127 21.60 -27.69 -1.28
N ASN A 128 21.54 -28.74 -2.09
CA ASN A 128 20.63 -28.82 -3.23
C ASN A 128 19.17 -28.56 -2.80
N ILE A 129 18.48 -27.77 -3.63
CA ILE A 129 17.07 -27.43 -3.44
C ILE A 129 16.17 -28.23 -4.37
N GLN A 130 14.88 -28.23 -4.07
CA GLN A 130 13.82 -28.87 -4.81
C GLN A 130 12.68 -27.87 -5.02
N ILE A 131 12.22 -27.76 -6.26
CA ILE A 131 11.09 -26.91 -6.65
C ILE A 131 10.04 -27.82 -7.28
N ASN A 132 8.83 -27.81 -6.72
CA ASN A 132 7.70 -28.50 -7.33
C ASN A 132 7.17 -27.66 -8.49
N LEU A 133 7.24 -28.17 -9.72
CA LEU A 133 6.86 -27.41 -10.90
C LEU A 133 5.35 -27.13 -10.98
N ASN A 134 4.49 -27.98 -10.41
CA ASN A 134 3.06 -27.71 -10.35
C ASN A 134 2.76 -26.56 -9.39
N GLN A 135 3.43 -26.52 -8.23
CA GLN A 135 3.31 -25.42 -7.28
C GLN A 135 3.91 -24.12 -7.83
N ALA A 136 5.09 -24.18 -8.45
CA ALA A 136 5.72 -23.04 -9.09
C ALA A 136 4.84 -22.45 -10.21
N ARG A 137 4.23 -23.31 -11.04
CA ARG A 137 3.25 -22.89 -12.05
C ARG A 137 2.02 -22.26 -11.42
N SER A 138 1.46 -22.87 -10.38
CA SER A 138 0.31 -22.29 -9.65
C SER A 138 0.64 -20.92 -9.07
N LEU A 139 1.85 -20.74 -8.53
CA LEU A 139 2.30 -19.46 -8.00
C LEU A 139 2.47 -18.42 -9.12
N ALA A 140 3.09 -18.79 -10.24
CA ALA A 140 3.20 -17.91 -11.41
C ALA A 140 1.83 -17.47 -11.93
N THR A 141 0.87 -18.40 -12.04
CA THR A 141 -0.51 -18.07 -12.42
C THR A 141 -1.15 -17.08 -11.46
N ARG A 142 -0.91 -17.19 -10.13
CA ARG A 142 -1.41 -16.20 -9.14
C ARG A 142 -0.82 -14.80 -9.37
N PHE A 143 0.45 -14.69 -9.75
CA PHE A 143 1.05 -13.39 -10.10
C PHE A 143 0.46 -12.81 -11.39
N ASP A 144 0.36 -13.61 -12.45
CA ASP A 144 -0.24 -13.19 -13.73
C ASP A 144 -1.68 -12.71 -13.54
N SER A 145 -2.39 -13.33 -12.59
CA SER A 145 -3.76 -13.00 -12.24
C SER A 145 -3.92 -11.60 -11.68
N ILE A 146 -2.96 -11.11 -10.88
CA ILE A 146 -2.98 -9.73 -10.36
C ILE A 146 -2.76 -8.75 -11.52
N ILE A 147 -1.83 -9.04 -12.43
CA ILE A 147 -1.58 -8.21 -13.62
C ILE A 147 -2.83 -8.15 -14.52
N LEU A 148 -3.46 -9.31 -14.75
CA LEU A 148 -4.69 -9.42 -15.51
C LEU A 148 -5.83 -8.62 -14.85
N ALA A 149 -6.02 -8.77 -13.54
CA ALA A 149 -7.01 -8.01 -12.78
C ALA A 149 -6.74 -6.51 -12.87
N THR A 150 -5.48 -6.08 -12.69
CA THR A 150 -5.07 -4.68 -12.75
C THR A 150 -5.45 -4.04 -14.07
N ASN A 151 -5.12 -4.68 -15.20
CA ASN A 151 -5.47 -4.16 -16.51
C ASN A 151 -6.98 -4.19 -16.77
N PHE A 152 -7.66 -5.27 -16.36
CA PHE A 152 -9.12 -5.38 -16.50
C PHE A 152 -9.86 -4.28 -15.74
N PHE A 153 -9.59 -4.11 -14.45
CA PHE A 153 -10.29 -3.12 -13.62
C PHE A 153 -9.90 -1.69 -13.94
N ARG A 154 -8.69 -1.44 -14.46
CA ARG A 154 -8.36 -0.13 -15.04
C ARG A 154 -9.32 0.23 -16.16
N GLU A 155 -9.53 -0.66 -17.12
CA GLU A 155 -10.44 -0.38 -18.24
C GLU A 155 -11.90 -0.28 -17.80
N GLU A 156 -12.35 -1.15 -16.90
CA GLU A 156 -13.73 -1.10 -16.38
C GLU A 156 -14.00 0.21 -15.60
N ILE A 157 -13.08 0.64 -14.72
CA ILE A 157 -13.21 1.93 -14.00
C ILE A 157 -13.26 3.11 -14.96
N LYS A 158 -12.39 3.11 -16.00
CA LYS A 158 -12.43 4.13 -17.04
C LYS A 158 -13.77 4.15 -17.77
N GLN A 159 -14.31 3.00 -18.15
CA GLN A 159 -15.60 2.90 -18.84
C GLN A 159 -16.76 3.40 -17.96
N LEU A 160 -16.76 3.03 -16.67
CA LEU A 160 -17.74 3.49 -15.70
C LEU A 160 -17.67 5.01 -15.51
N ALA A 161 -16.46 5.58 -15.39
CA ALA A 161 -16.27 7.03 -15.33
C ALA A 161 -16.82 7.73 -16.58
N GLN A 162 -16.57 7.18 -17.78
CA GLN A 162 -17.09 7.72 -19.04
C GLN A 162 -18.62 7.63 -19.13
N GLN A 163 -19.23 6.59 -18.57
CA GLN A 163 -20.69 6.47 -18.49
C GLN A 163 -21.27 7.54 -17.56
N GLU A 164 -20.67 7.79 -16.40
CA GLU A 164 -21.09 8.88 -15.52
C GLU A 164 -20.95 10.25 -16.20
N ILE A 165 -19.84 10.50 -16.93
CA ILE A 165 -19.62 11.74 -17.68
C ILE A 165 -20.73 11.94 -18.74
N ALA A 166 -21.06 10.89 -19.49
CA ALA A 166 -22.08 10.96 -20.53
C ALA A 166 -23.50 11.23 -19.97
N ASN A 167 -23.77 10.81 -18.73
CA ASN A 167 -25.05 11.00 -18.05
C ASN A 167 -25.14 12.29 -17.23
N ALA A 168 -24.00 12.94 -16.96
CA ALA A 168 -23.93 14.17 -16.17
C ALA A 168 -24.26 15.42 -17.01
N LEU A 169 -24.68 16.48 -16.31
CA LEU A 169 -24.81 17.79 -16.95
C LEU A 169 -23.42 18.34 -17.29
N PRO A 170 -23.19 18.84 -18.52
CA PRO A 170 -21.91 19.42 -18.90
C PRO A 170 -21.52 20.57 -17.97
N THR A 171 -20.29 20.53 -17.48
CA THR A 171 -19.70 21.59 -16.63
C THR A 171 -18.49 22.16 -17.34
N ASP A 172 -18.43 23.49 -17.49
CA ASP A 172 -17.26 24.18 -18.01
C ASP A 172 -16.28 24.51 -16.88
N PHE A 173 -15.36 23.58 -16.62
CA PHE A 173 -14.34 23.74 -15.57
C PHE A 173 -13.39 24.91 -15.80
N ALA A 174 -13.26 25.43 -17.04
CA ALA A 174 -12.42 26.60 -17.30
C ALA A 174 -12.99 27.89 -16.67
N THR A 175 -14.28 27.89 -16.34
CA THR A 175 -14.94 29.00 -15.63
C THR A 175 -14.88 28.88 -14.11
N LEU A 176 -14.40 27.74 -13.62
CA LEU A 176 -14.36 27.40 -12.21
C LEU A 176 -12.94 27.57 -11.65
N PRO A 177 -12.77 27.92 -10.35
CA PRO A 177 -11.47 27.92 -9.70
C PRO A 177 -10.74 26.57 -9.81
N ASP A 178 -9.46 26.61 -10.14
CA ASP A 178 -8.60 25.42 -10.14
C ASP A 178 -8.23 25.02 -8.71
N LEU A 179 -8.79 23.91 -8.23
CA LEU A 179 -8.55 23.40 -6.88
C LEU A 179 -7.15 22.80 -6.67
N ARG A 180 -6.32 22.71 -7.72
CA ARG A 180 -4.89 22.37 -7.55
C ARG A 180 -4.09 23.53 -6.99
N GLN A 181 -4.58 24.76 -7.18
CA GLN A 181 -3.90 25.96 -6.68
C GLN A 181 -4.12 26.13 -5.18
N PRO A 182 -3.16 26.69 -4.43
CA PRO A 182 -3.36 26.99 -3.02
C PRO A 182 -4.50 28.00 -2.84
N GLY A 183 -5.19 27.89 -1.70
CA GLY A 183 -6.20 28.84 -1.27
C GLY A 183 -5.60 30.20 -0.90
N LYS A 184 -6.47 31.12 -0.47
CA LYS A 184 -6.11 32.53 -0.27
C LYS A 184 -5.50 32.83 1.11
N LEU A 185 -5.61 31.91 2.07
CA LEU A 185 -5.22 32.17 3.45
C LEU A 185 -3.74 31.82 3.66
N PRO A 186 -2.93 32.73 4.24
CA PRO A 186 -1.59 32.38 4.68
C PRO A 186 -1.67 31.31 5.78
N VAL A 187 -0.72 30.37 5.76
CA VAL A 187 -0.69 29.21 6.66
C VAL A 187 0.41 29.38 7.68
N GLN A 188 0.12 29.02 8.93
CA GLN A 188 1.12 28.87 9.97
C GLN A 188 1.21 27.41 10.44
N LYS A 189 2.44 26.96 10.72
CA LYS A 189 2.76 25.63 11.22
C LYS A 189 3.20 25.70 12.68
N ASN A 190 2.63 24.85 13.51
CA ASN A 190 3.00 24.66 14.92
C ASN A 190 3.27 23.18 15.20
N GLN A 191 3.95 22.89 16.30
CA GLN A 191 4.18 21.52 16.76
C GLN A 191 3.80 21.40 18.24
N TRP A 192 3.03 20.36 18.57
CA TRP A 192 2.65 20.03 19.94
C TRP A 192 3.24 18.69 20.34
N THR A 193 3.73 18.60 21.58
CA THR A 193 3.98 17.32 22.23
C THR A 193 2.76 16.96 23.07
N LEU A 194 2.11 15.86 22.71
CA LEU A 194 0.96 15.32 23.43
C LEU A 194 1.41 14.12 24.28
N THR A 195 0.89 14.01 25.49
CA THR A 195 1.17 12.88 26.40
C THR A 195 -0.15 12.32 26.91
N ASP A 196 -0.51 11.13 26.43
CA ASP A 196 -1.63 10.33 26.93
C ASP A 196 -1.15 9.51 28.13
N THR A 197 -1.45 10.00 29.33
CA THR A 197 -1.04 9.35 30.58
C THR A 197 -1.76 8.03 30.83
N LYS A 198 -2.95 7.81 30.24
CA LYS A 198 -3.70 6.56 30.39
C LYS A 198 -3.05 5.43 29.59
N ARG A 199 -2.48 5.76 28.44
CA ARG A 199 -1.76 4.80 27.56
C ARG A 199 -0.24 4.83 27.74
N ASN A 200 0.28 5.70 28.60
CA ASN A 200 1.73 5.96 28.75
C ASN A 200 2.40 6.21 27.39
N ARG A 201 1.79 7.11 26.59
CA ARG A 201 2.19 7.34 25.21
C ARG A 201 2.41 8.83 24.98
N THR A 202 3.58 9.18 24.44
CA THR A 202 3.94 10.56 24.10
C THR A 202 4.31 10.64 22.63
N PHE A 203 3.74 11.61 21.92
CA PHE A 203 3.96 11.78 20.49
C PHE A 203 3.84 13.24 20.06
N GLN A 204 4.43 13.55 18.91
CA GLN A 204 4.34 14.87 18.30
C GLN A 204 3.11 14.97 17.41
N VAL A 205 2.54 16.17 17.34
CA VAL A 205 1.47 16.53 16.41
C VAL A 205 1.84 17.83 15.73
N TYR A 206 1.89 17.82 14.40
CA TYR A 206 2.08 19.02 13.61
C TYR A 206 0.72 19.63 13.29
N ILE A 207 0.57 20.93 13.52
CA ILE A 207 -0.68 21.67 13.32
C ILE A 207 -0.45 22.71 12.23
N TYR A 208 -1.21 22.61 11.14
CA TYR A 208 -1.28 23.60 10.09
C TYR A 208 -2.63 24.31 10.19
N GLN A 209 -2.62 25.63 10.19
CA GLN A 209 -3.84 26.42 10.33
C GLN A 209 -3.70 27.77 9.63
N PRO A 210 -4.81 28.42 9.26
CA PRO A 210 -4.80 29.81 8.81
C PRO A 210 -4.12 30.72 9.85
N GLN A 211 -3.21 31.57 9.37
CA GLN A 211 -2.55 32.60 10.20
C GLN A 211 -3.53 33.72 10.56
N GLU A 212 -4.38 34.10 9.62
CA GLU A 212 -5.40 35.13 9.83
C GLU A 212 -6.69 34.55 10.39
N GLN A 213 -7.17 35.18 11.45
CA GLN A 213 -8.41 34.81 12.10
C GLN A 213 -9.58 35.27 11.24
N GLN A 214 -10.29 34.33 10.62
CA GLN A 214 -11.50 34.58 9.87
C GLN A 214 -12.71 34.65 10.82
N ASN A 215 -13.79 35.27 10.33
CA ASN A 215 -15.10 35.16 10.98
C ASN A 215 -15.60 33.72 10.83
N GLY A 216 -16.05 33.12 11.95
CA GLY A 216 -16.49 31.72 11.99
C GLY A 216 -15.52 30.76 12.68
N THR A 217 -15.78 29.47 12.47
CA THR A 217 -15.05 28.31 13.00
C THR A 217 -14.39 27.53 11.86
N TYR A 218 -13.30 26.83 12.16
CA TYR A 218 -12.55 26.04 11.20
C TYR A 218 -12.90 24.54 11.36
N PRO A 219 -13.21 23.83 10.26
CA PRO A 219 -13.27 22.37 10.27
C PRO A 219 -11.88 21.80 10.55
N ILE A 220 -11.85 20.57 11.04
CA ILE A 220 -10.63 19.86 11.40
C ILE A 220 -10.39 18.72 10.42
N VAL A 221 -9.14 18.57 9.99
CA VAL A 221 -8.66 17.38 9.30
C VAL A 221 -7.54 16.76 10.11
N ILE A 222 -7.61 15.46 10.40
CA ILE A 222 -6.49 14.74 11.01
C ILE A 222 -5.86 13.84 9.95
N ALA A 223 -4.56 13.98 9.70
CA ALA A 223 -3.84 13.21 8.69
C ALA A 223 -2.97 12.13 9.32
N SER A 224 -3.13 10.88 8.90
CA SER A 224 -2.35 9.73 9.41
C SER A 224 -1.41 9.18 8.33
N HIS A 225 -0.12 9.11 8.67
CA HIS A 225 0.96 8.69 7.78
C HIS A 225 0.99 7.17 7.51
N GLY A 226 1.72 6.71 6.48
CA GLY A 226 1.92 5.27 6.24
C GLY A 226 2.82 4.58 7.26
N LEU A 227 3.10 3.30 7.03
CA LEU A 227 4.10 2.55 7.80
C LEU A 227 5.50 3.14 7.58
N ALA A 228 6.32 3.21 8.63
CA ALA A 228 7.70 3.71 8.60
C ALA A 228 7.86 5.17 8.10
N SER A 229 6.76 5.92 7.99
CA SER A 229 6.70 7.29 7.50
C SER A 229 6.67 8.30 8.67
N SER A 230 6.49 9.58 8.37
CA SER A 230 6.41 10.67 9.34
C SER A 230 5.46 11.78 8.87
N PRO A 231 4.99 12.66 9.79
CA PRO A 231 4.05 13.73 9.49
C PRO A 231 4.45 14.66 8.35
N GLU A 232 5.75 14.82 8.10
CA GLU A 232 6.29 15.74 7.09
C GLU A 232 5.85 15.39 5.67
N HIS A 233 5.56 14.11 5.37
CA HIS A 233 5.06 13.68 4.06
C HIS A 233 3.66 14.22 3.73
N PHE A 234 2.96 14.80 4.71
CA PHE A 234 1.68 15.47 4.52
C PHE A 234 1.82 17.01 4.52
N SER A 235 3.03 17.57 4.50
CA SER A 235 3.24 19.02 4.64
C SER A 235 2.51 19.81 3.55
N ASP A 236 2.80 19.52 2.27
CA ASP A 236 2.18 20.22 1.13
C ASP A 236 0.67 20.07 1.13
N TYR A 237 0.21 18.87 1.51
CA TYR A 237 -1.20 18.55 1.61
C TYR A 237 -1.91 19.34 2.73
N ALA A 238 -1.25 19.45 3.88
CA ALA A 238 -1.76 20.18 5.04
C ALA A 238 -1.72 21.69 4.82
N GLU A 239 -0.69 22.21 4.16
CA GLU A 239 -0.60 23.61 3.74
C GLU A 239 -1.70 23.95 2.73
N HIS A 240 -1.91 23.10 1.74
CA HIS A 240 -2.98 23.26 0.77
C HIS A 240 -4.34 23.34 1.49
N LEU A 241 -4.72 22.36 2.30
CA LEU A 241 -6.00 22.42 3.04
C LEU A 241 -6.07 23.61 4.02
N ALA A 242 -5.00 23.92 4.73
CA ALA A 242 -5.00 25.06 5.65
C ALA A 242 -5.21 26.39 4.91
N SER A 243 -4.68 26.55 3.70
CA SER A 243 -4.89 27.73 2.87
C SER A 243 -6.36 27.90 2.40
N TYR A 244 -7.15 26.81 2.44
CA TYR A 244 -8.60 26.79 2.22
C TYR A 244 -9.43 26.93 3.50
N GLY A 245 -8.80 27.15 4.65
CA GLY A 245 -9.50 27.38 5.91
C GLY A 245 -9.77 26.13 6.74
N TYR A 246 -8.94 25.09 6.62
CA TYR A 246 -8.97 23.93 7.50
C TYR A 246 -7.90 24.05 8.60
N VAL A 247 -8.17 23.49 9.78
CA VAL A 247 -7.10 23.18 10.74
C VAL A 247 -6.70 21.73 10.54
N VAL A 248 -5.46 21.50 10.13
CA VAL A 248 -4.94 20.17 9.86
C VAL A 248 -4.00 19.74 10.97
N ALA A 249 -4.28 18.60 11.60
CA ALA A 249 -3.44 18.00 12.63
C ALA A 249 -2.82 16.69 12.12
N ILE A 250 -1.51 16.53 12.29
CA ILE A 250 -0.77 15.38 11.74
C ILE A 250 0.01 14.73 12.89
N PRO A 251 -0.58 13.74 13.58
CA PRO A 251 0.13 13.00 14.62
C PRO A 251 1.24 12.12 14.04
N GLN A 252 2.35 12.08 14.75
CA GLN A 252 3.31 10.97 14.67
C GLN A 252 2.73 9.77 15.42
N HIS A 253 2.91 8.57 14.90
CA HIS A 253 2.53 7.31 15.56
C HIS A 253 3.75 6.49 16.01
N PRO A 254 4.20 6.64 17.28
CA PRO A 254 5.33 5.88 17.81
C PRO A 254 5.11 4.37 17.72
N GLY A 255 6.08 3.65 17.15
CA GLY A 255 6.02 2.20 17.00
C GLY A 255 5.62 1.72 15.61
N SER A 256 5.17 2.62 14.72
CA SER A 256 5.02 2.36 13.28
C SER A 256 5.58 3.48 12.42
N ASP A 257 6.38 4.36 12.99
CA ASP A 257 6.98 5.54 12.38
C ASP A 257 8.39 5.32 11.85
N ARG A 258 8.97 6.37 11.26
CA ARG A 258 10.37 6.42 10.85
C ARG A 258 11.33 6.09 11.99
N GLN A 259 11.03 6.47 13.24
CA GLN A 259 11.87 6.12 14.39
C GLN A 259 11.87 4.61 14.66
N GLN A 260 10.74 3.93 14.51
CA GLN A 260 10.68 2.47 14.57
C GLN A 260 11.53 1.81 13.48
N LEU A 261 11.47 2.31 12.23
CA LEU A 261 12.35 1.83 11.16
C LEU A 261 13.82 2.05 11.51
N GLN A 262 14.18 3.19 12.11
CA GLN A 262 15.54 3.44 12.59
C GLN A 262 15.94 2.51 13.74
N ASN A 263 15.02 2.16 14.64
CA ASN A 263 15.27 1.18 15.69
C ASN A 263 15.54 -0.21 15.09
N LEU A 264 14.79 -0.62 14.06
CA LEU A 264 15.05 -1.85 13.32
C LEU A 264 16.42 -1.81 12.62
N LYS A 265 16.71 -0.71 11.91
CA LYS A 265 18.00 -0.47 11.24
C LYS A 265 19.17 -0.56 12.21
N ARG A 266 19.04 -0.06 13.44
CA ARG A 266 20.06 -0.12 14.49
C ARG A 266 20.09 -1.44 15.28
N GLY A 267 19.13 -2.34 15.05
CA GLY A 267 18.98 -3.58 15.82
C GLY A 267 18.43 -3.39 17.24
N LEU A 268 17.87 -2.21 17.54
CA LEU A 268 17.17 -1.90 18.79
C LEU A 268 15.75 -2.49 18.82
N SER A 269 15.21 -2.82 17.65
CA SER A 269 13.93 -3.51 17.48
C SER A 269 14.09 -4.71 16.53
N ARG A 270 13.23 -5.72 16.71
CA ARG A 270 13.07 -6.87 15.80
C ARG A 270 11.72 -6.88 15.10
N GLN A 271 10.96 -5.80 15.23
CA GLN A 271 9.63 -5.66 14.66
C GLN A 271 9.63 -4.52 13.64
N VAL A 272 9.05 -4.76 12.46
CA VAL A 272 8.87 -3.72 11.42
C VAL A 272 7.97 -2.60 11.96
N PHE A 273 6.95 -2.98 12.71
CA PHE A 273 6.14 -2.10 13.56
C PHE A 273 5.63 -2.88 14.78
N LEU A 274 5.27 -2.18 15.86
CA LEU A 274 4.67 -2.79 17.03
C LEU A 274 3.23 -3.22 16.71
N THR A 275 2.87 -4.47 16.99
CA THR A 275 1.51 -4.99 16.70
C THR A 275 0.41 -4.16 17.37
N SER A 276 0.69 -3.55 18.53
CA SER A 276 -0.27 -2.67 19.22
C SER A 276 -0.71 -1.47 18.38
N GLU A 277 0.01 -1.12 17.31
CA GLU A 277 -0.31 0.01 16.43
C GLU A 277 -1.64 -0.15 15.67
N PHE A 278 -2.15 -1.37 15.52
CA PHE A 278 -3.53 -1.57 15.06
C PHE A 278 -4.56 -0.93 16.02
N ILE A 279 -4.21 -0.78 17.30
CA ILE A 279 -5.06 -0.22 18.36
C ILE A 279 -4.63 1.20 18.72
N ASP A 280 -3.32 1.44 18.82
CA ASP A 280 -2.77 2.71 19.29
C ASP A 280 -2.96 3.82 18.26
N ARG A 281 -2.85 3.55 16.96
CA ARG A 281 -2.99 4.59 15.93
C ARG A 281 -4.39 5.20 15.90
N PRO A 282 -5.51 4.43 15.89
CA PRO A 282 -6.84 5.02 15.99
C PRO A 282 -7.05 5.76 17.32
N LYS A 283 -6.51 5.24 18.43
CA LYS A 283 -6.58 5.93 19.73
C LYS A 283 -5.76 7.22 19.78
N ASP A 284 -4.67 7.32 19.03
CA ASP A 284 -3.92 8.56 18.87
C ASP A 284 -4.78 9.61 18.15
N ILE A 285 -5.56 9.23 17.13
CA ILE A 285 -6.50 10.13 16.47
C ILE A 285 -7.53 10.66 17.46
N SER A 286 -8.21 9.78 18.21
CA SER A 286 -9.16 10.19 19.26
C SER A 286 -8.52 11.11 20.31
N TYR A 287 -7.29 10.81 20.72
CA TYR A 287 -6.57 11.64 21.68
C TYR A 287 -6.21 13.03 21.13
N VAL A 288 -5.87 13.13 19.85
CA VAL A 288 -5.69 14.42 19.16
C VAL A 288 -6.99 15.21 19.15
N ILE A 289 -8.13 14.56 18.89
CA ILE A 289 -9.45 15.23 18.92
C ILE A 289 -9.74 15.75 20.34
N ASP A 290 -9.50 14.94 21.38
CA ASP A 290 -9.69 15.34 22.78
C ASP A 290 -8.84 16.58 23.12
N GLU A 291 -7.57 16.61 22.68
CA GLU A 291 -6.68 17.74 22.92
C GLU A 291 -7.06 18.98 22.11
N LEU A 292 -7.54 18.81 20.87
CA LEU A 292 -8.10 19.91 20.07
C LEU A 292 -9.34 20.50 20.76
N GLU A 293 -10.25 19.66 21.25
CA GLU A 293 -11.44 20.08 21.99
C GLU A 293 -11.09 20.86 23.26
N ARG A 294 -10.18 20.32 24.09
CA ARG A 294 -9.72 20.98 25.31
C ARG A 294 -9.05 22.32 25.02
N ARG A 295 -8.18 22.37 24.01
CA ARG A 295 -7.49 23.60 23.59
C ARG A 295 -8.44 24.58 22.91
N ASN A 296 -9.51 24.09 22.28
CA ASN A 296 -10.53 24.95 21.67
C ASN A 296 -11.21 25.83 22.72
N GLN A 297 -11.49 25.29 23.89
CA GLN A 297 -12.14 26.02 24.98
C GLN A 297 -11.25 27.14 25.57
N ILE A 298 -9.93 26.95 25.57
CA ILE A 298 -9.00 27.83 26.29
C ILE A 298 -8.15 28.68 25.33
N ALA A 299 -7.38 28.02 24.47
CA ALA A 299 -6.38 28.67 23.63
C ALA A 299 -6.95 29.14 22.28
N MET A 300 -7.78 28.32 21.64
CA MET A 300 -8.35 28.66 20.32
C MET A 300 -9.68 29.43 20.42
N ARG A 301 -10.20 29.65 21.64
CA ARG A 301 -11.39 30.49 21.93
C ARG A 301 -12.62 30.13 21.09
N GLY A 302 -12.91 28.84 20.96
CA GLY A 302 -14.07 28.30 20.24
C GLY A 302 -13.95 28.39 18.72
N LYS A 303 -12.75 28.54 18.17
CA LYS A 303 -12.53 28.67 16.72
C LYS A 303 -12.49 27.36 15.96
N LEU A 304 -12.46 26.21 16.62
CA LEU A 304 -12.56 24.91 15.95
C LEU A 304 -14.02 24.43 15.93
N ASP A 305 -14.47 23.92 14.79
CA ASP A 305 -15.76 23.24 14.66
C ASP A 305 -15.60 21.74 14.93
N LEU A 306 -15.88 21.32 16.16
CA LEU A 306 -15.76 19.93 16.60
C LEU A 306 -16.85 19.01 16.01
N ASN A 307 -17.84 19.56 15.30
CA ASN A 307 -18.82 18.77 14.55
C ASN A 307 -18.36 18.50 13.11
N LYS A 308 -17.25 19.10 12.67
CA LYS A 308 -16.71 19.00 11.31
C LYS A 308 -15.28 18.46 11.35
N ILE A 309 -15.14 17.19 11.72
CA ILE A 309 -13.85 16.49 11.77
C ILE A 309 -13.79 15.43 10.68
N ALA A 310 -12.77 15.48 9.82
CA ALA A 310 -12.44 14.41 8.90
C ALA A 310 -11.08 13.78 9.24
N VAL A 311 -10.89 12.53 8.83
CA VAL A 311 -9.60 11.85 8.93
C VAL A 311 -9.14 11.44 7.54
N ILE A 312 -7.92 11.83 7.18
CA ILE A 312 -7.28 11.40 5.95
C ILE A 312 -6.14 10.42 6.28
N GLY A 313 -5.93 9.42 5.43
CA GLY A 313 -4.96 8.38 5.72
C GLY A 313 -4.31 7.80 4.48
N HIS A 314 -2.99 7.66 4.51
CA HIS A 314 -2.20 6.98 3.48
C HIS A 314 -1.79 5.59 3.94
N SER A 315 -1.93 4.55 3.12
CA SER A 315 -1.42 3.20 3.43
C SER A 315 -1.94 2.69 4.78
N PHE A 316 -1.07 2.48 5.78
CA PHE A 316 -1.46 2.10 7.14
C PHE A 316 -2.23 3.21 7.90
N GLY A 317 -2.06 4.47 7.50
CA GLY A 317 -2.93 5.57 7.90
C GLY A 317 -4.35 5.42 7.34
N GLY A 318 -4.52 4.77 6.19
CA GLY A 318 -5.83 4.42 5.63
C GLY A 318 -6.58 3.40 6.49
N TYR A 319 -5.89 2.37 6.98
CA TYR A 319 -6.41 1.49 8.04
C TYR A 319 -6.83 2.31 9.27
N THR A 320 -5.97 3.24 9.71
CA THR A 320 -6.20 4.06 10.90
C THR A 320 -7.49 4.90 10.77
N ALA A 321 -7.68 5.53 9.61
CA ALA A 321 -8.87 6.32 9.29
C ALA A 321 -10.15 5.46 9.26
N LEU A 322 -10.07 4.24 8.73
CA LEU A 322 -11.21 3.32 8.71
C LEU A 322 -11.58 2.80 10.10
N ALA A 323 -10.58 2.42 10.91
CA ALA A 323 -10.81 1.95 12.27
C ALA A 323 -11.48 3.04 13.13
N VAL A 324 -10.99 4.29 13.06
CA VAL A 324 -11.61 5.41 13.79
C VAL A 324 -12.98 5.81 13.24
N ALA A 325 -13.25 5.57 11.95
CA ALA A 325 -14.59 5.70 11.36
C ALA A 325 -15.57 4.57 11.76
N GLY A 326 -15.07 3.51 12.42
CA GLY A 326 -15.87 2.43 12.97
C GLY A 326 -15.82 1.11 12.21
N ALA A 327 -14.90 0.95 11.25
CA ALA A 327 -14.61 -0.38 10.71
C ALA A 327 -14.10 -1.30 11.83
N THR A 328 -14.63 -2.51 11.93
CA THR A 328 -14.27 -3.49 12.97
C THR A 328 -13.35 -4.56 12.42
N LEU A 329 -12.35 -4.99 13.20
CA LEU A 329 -11.47 -6.08 12.81
C LEU A 329 -12.24 -7.41 12.73
N GLU A 330 -12.05 -8.16 11.65
CA GLU A 330 -12.63 -9.50 11.46
C GLU A 330 -11.56 -10.58 11.57
N PHE A 331 -11.17 -10.94 12.80
CA PHE A 331 -10.10 -11.92 13.07
C PHE A 331 -10.30 -13.27 12.37
N GLU A 332 -11.53 -13.80 12.36
CA GLU A 332 -11.84 -15.07 11.70
C GLU A 332 -11.66 -14.98 10.18
N HIS A 333 -12.10 -13.87 9.57
CA HIS A 333 -11.93 -13.65 8.13
C HIS A 333 -10.45 -13.47 7.78
N LEU A 334 -9.72 -12.67 8.56
CA LEU A 334 -8.29 -12.46 8.38
C LEU A 334 -7.51 -13.78 8.49
N ALA A 335 -7.83 -14.63 9.48
CA ALA A 335 -7.20 -15.94 9.64
C ALA A 335 -7.44 -16.88 8.44
N GLN A 336 -8.55 -16.70 7.70
CA GLN A 336 -8.84 -17.46 6.48
C GLN A 336 -8.05 -16.96 5.27
N GLU A 337 -7.86 -15.64 5.15
CA GLU A 337 -7.12 -15.05 4.02
C GLU A 337 -5.60 -15.24 4.16
N CYS A 338 -5.07 -15.26 5.39
CA CYS A 338 -3.63 -15.22 5.66
C CYS A 338 -2.75 -16.38 5.12
N PRO A 339 -3.18 -17.66 5.11
CA PRO A 339 -2.28 -18.77 4.74
C PRO A 339 -1.76 -18.71 3.29
N GLY A 340 -0.47 -19.00 3.09
CA GLY A 340 0.13 -19.28 1.77
C GLY A 340 0.29 -18.11 0.80
N SER A 341 -0.20 -16.91 1.13
CA SER A 341 -0.07 -15.73 0.26
C SER A 341 1.31 -15.08 0.33
N LEU A 342 1.88 -14.66 -0.81
CA LEU A 342 3.10 -13.85 -0.86
C LEU A 342 2.82 -12.35 -0.96
N ASN A 343 1.55 -11.94 -0.82
CA ASN A 343 1.16 -10.54 -0.88
C ASN A 343 1.63 -9.80 0.39
N LEU A 344 2.45 -8.76 0.20
CA LEU A 344 2.99 -7.93 1.29
C LEU A 344 1.89 -7.19 2.07
N SER A 345 0.87 -6.65 1.40
CA SER A 345 -0.28 -6.01 2.04
C SER A 345 -0.99 -6.98 2.99
N LEU A 346 -1.18 -8.22 2.55
CA LEU A 346 -1.81 -9.23 3.38
C LEU A 346 -0.91 -9.66 4.54
N LEU A 347 0.39 -9.83 4.31
CA LEU A 347 1.36 -10.10 5.38
C LEU A 347 1.33 -9.02 6.47
N LEU A 348 1.28 -7.74 6.09
CA LEU A 348 1.11 -6.64 7.05
C LEU A 348 -0.17 -6.82 7.89
N GLN A 349 -1.30 -7.09 7.23
CA GLN A 349 -2.59 -7.30 7.91
C GLN A 349 -2.58 -8.53 8.83
N CYS A 350 -1.96 -9.64 8.43
CA CYS A 350 -1.87 -10.87 9.21
C CYS A 350 -1.18 -10.69 10.56
N ASN A 351 -0.34 -9.65 10.73
CA ASN A 351 0.23 -9.33 12.04
C ASN A 351 -0.82 -9.01 13.09
N ALA A 352 -2.02 -8.56 12.69
CA ALA A 352 -3.13 -8.34 13.62
C ALA A 352 -3.57 -9.63 14.31
N LEU A 353 -3.31 -10.82 13.74
CA LEU A 353 -3.61 -12.11 14.39
C LEU A 353 -2.75 -12.37 15.65
N ASN A 354 -1.71 -11.56 15.89
CA ASN A 354 -0.93 -11.61 17.13
C ASN A 354 -1.58 -10.78 18.27
N LEU A 355 -2.70 -10.11 18.01
CA LEU A 355 -3.53 -9.47 19.03
C LEU A 355 -4.48 -10.49 19.68
N ASP A 356 -4.98 -10.15 20.87
CA ASP A 356 -6.09 -10.88 21.46
C ASP A 356 -7.35 -10.71 20.59
N PRO A 357 -8.06 -11.80 20.24
CA PRO A 357 -9.23 -11.72 19.37
C PRO A 357 -10.43 -11.15 20.15
N GLU A 358 -10.47 -9.82 20.29
CA GLU A 358 -11.48 -9.08 21.03
C GLU A 358 -12.14 -7.99 20.17
N VAL A 359 -13.28 -7.47 20.66
CA VAL A 359 -13.91 -6.31 20.04
C VAL A 359 -13.24 -5.04 20.55
N TYR A 360 -12.38 -4.46 19.72
CA TYR A 360 -11.73 -3.19 20.02
C TYR A 360 -12.65 -2.00 19.75
N SER A 361 -12.91 -1.19 20.78
CA SER A 361 -13.63 0.08 20.63
C SER A 361 -12.71 1.15 20.06
N LEU A 362 -12.63 1.22 18.73
CA LEU A 362 -11.74 2.16 18.00
C LEU A 362 -12.48 3.34 17.37
N LYS A 363 -13.81 3.25 17.22
CA LYS A 363 -14.63 4.29 16.61
C LYS A 363 -14.62 5.58 17.42
N ASP A 364 -14.55 6.73 16.73
CA ASP A 364 -14.81 8.05 17.30
C ASP A 364 -15.99 8.71 16.58
N GLU A 365 -17.10 8.94 17.30
CA GLU A 365 -18.34 9.50 16.73
C GLU A 365 -18.18 10.94 16.21
N ARG A 366 -17.11 11.64 16.58
CA ARG A 366 -16.83 13.00 16.11
C ARG A 366 -16.31 13.02 14.67
N VAL A 367 -15.77 11.91 14.16
CA VAL A 367 -15.31 11.79 12.77
C VAL A 367 -16.51 11.68 11.83
N LYS A 368 -16.62 12.63 10.88
CA LYS A 368 -17.76 12.78 9.97
C LYS A 368 -17.47 12.43 8.52
N ALA A 369 -16.21 12.37 8.10
CA ALA A 369 -15.82 11.93 6.76
C ALA A 369 -14.40 11.36 6.78
N ILE A 370 -14.10 10.46 5.83
CA ILE A 370 -12.74 9.94 5.64
C ILE A 370 -12.30 9.98 4.18
N ALA A 371 -11.01 10.25 3.95
CA ALA A 371 -10.38 10.14 2.64
C ALA A 371 -9.12 9.27 2.73
N LEU A 372 -9.01 8.29 1.85
CA LEU A 372 -8.01 7.23 1.92
C LEU A 372 -7.16 7.23 0.65
N THR A 373 -5.85 7.20 0.79
CA THR A 373 -4.89 7.15 -0.33
C THR A 373 -4.14 5.83 -0.22
N ASN A 374 -4.28 4.96 -1.23
CA ASN A 374 -3.69 3.61 -1.24
C ASN A 374 -3.83 2.86 0.10
N PRO A 375 -5.05 2.76 0.67
CA PRO A 375 -5.23 2.21 2.01
C PRO A 375 -4.96 0.71 2.08
N LEU A 376 -4.34 0.29 3.18
CA LEU A 376 -4.33 -1.09 3.67
C LEU A 376 -5.66 -1.38 4.38
N LYS A 377 -6.55 -2.24 3.85
CA LYS A 377 -7.88 -2.39 4.45
C LYS A 377 -8.66 -3.69 4.19
N SER A 378 -8.31 -4.48 3.19
CA SER A 378 -9.21 -5.54 2.67
C SER A 378 -9.45 -6.67 3.69
N ALA A 379 -8.43 -7.48 3.96
CA ALA A 379 -8.57 -8.71 4.75
C ALA A 379 -8.76 -8.46 6.25
N ILE A 380 -8.16 -7.39 6.80
CA ILE A 380 -8.22 -7.11 8.24
C ILE A 380 -9.63 -6.70 8.70
N PHE A 381 -10.37 -5.98 7.86
CA PHE A 381 -11.73 -5.55 8.16
C PHE A 381 -12.78 -6.49 7.58
N GLY A 382 -12.50 -7.13 6.44
CA GLY A 382 -13.48 -7.97 5.75
C GLY A 382 -14.76 -7.23 5.34
N PRO A 383 -15.69 -7.96 4.70
CA PRO A 383 -16.96 -7.37 4.25
C PRO A 383 -17.84 -6.85 5.41
N LYS A 384 -17.94 -7.56 6.53
CA LYS A 384 -18.80 -7.14 7.65
C LYS A 384 -18.19 -5.94 8.37
N GLY A 385 -16.88 -5.94 8.60
CA GLY A 385 -16.18 -4.85 9.27
C GLY A 385 -16.20 -3.56 8.48
N LEU A 386 -15.90 -3.59 7.17
CA LEU A 386 -16.01 -2.40 6.31
C LEU A 386 -17.46 -1.90 6.18
N SER A 387 -18.45 -2.80 6.22
CA SER A 387 -19.86 -2.41 6.17
C SER A 387 -20.33 -1.58 7.36
N ARG A 388 -19.54 -1.48 8.43
CA ARG A 388 -19.83 -0.62 9.59
C ARG A 388 -19.56 0.86 9.32
N VAL A 389 -18.79 1.18 8.28
CA VAL A 389 -18.51 2.56 7.88
C VAL A 389 -19.68 3.12 7.07
N SER A 390 -20.39 4.08 7.65
CA SER A 390 -21.57 4.73 7.06
C SER A 390 -21.38 6.22 6.75
N ILE A 391 -20.29 6.83 7.20
CA ILE A 391 -19.92 8.22 6.88
C ILE A 391 -19.42 8.32 5.43
N PRO A 392 -19.38 9.52 4.80
CA PRO A 392 -18.75 9.72 3.50
C PRO A 392 -17.31 9.17 3.43
N VAL A 393 -16.98 8.47 2.34
CA VAL A 393 -15.69 7.83 2.10
C VAL A 393 -15.15 8.17 0.72
N TYR A 394 -13.97 8.77 0.66
CA TYR A 394 -13.19 8.86 -0.57
C TYR A 394 -12.05 7.82 -0.52
N VAL A 395 -11.87 7.05 -1.59
CA VAL A 395 -10.79 6.08 -1.75
C VAL A 395 -10.03 6.41 -3.03
N GLN A 396 -8.74 6.65 -2.91
CA GLN A 396 -7.83 6.69 -4.05
C GLN A 396 -7.00 5.41 -4.11
N ALA A 397 -6.79 4.96 -5.34
CA ALA A 397 -6.03 3.78 -5.73
C ALA A 397 -4.94 4.14 -6.75
N GLY A 398 -3.76 3.54 -6.58
CA GLY A 398 -2.67 3.60 -7.53
C GLY A 398 -2.57 2.34 -8.38
N LYS A 399 -2.52 2.51 -9.70
CA LYS A 399 -2.49 1.38 -10.65
C LYS A 399 -1.22 0.53 -10.50
N TYR A 400 -0.08 1.16 -10.20
CA TYR A 400 1.21 0.51 -10.09
C TYR A 400 1.66 0.31 -8.65
N ASP A 401 0.75 0.44 -7.69
CA ASP A 401 1.02 0.24 -6.27
C ASP A 401 1.36 -1.23 -5.97
N PRO A 402 2.62 -1.54 -5.60
CA PRO A 402 3.03 -2.90 -5.26
C PRO A 402 2.81 -3.24 -3.77
N ALA A 403 2.60 -2.23 -2.92
CA ALA A 403 2.49 -2.38 -1.47
C ALA A 403 1.04 -2.63 -1.02
N THR A 404 0.08 -1.99 -1.69
CA THR A 404 -1.36 -2.23 -1.56
C THR A 404 -2.00 -2.39 -2.94
N PRO A 405 -1.83 -3.55 -3.62
CA PRO A 405 -2.33 -3.77 -4.97
C PRO A 405 -3.81 -3.40 -5.10
N PHE A 406 -4.12 -2.44 -5.97
CA PHE A 406 -5.41 -1.76 -5.87
C PHE A 406 -6.62 -2.64 -6.14
N VAL A 407 -6.44 -3.67 -6.95
CA VAL A 407 -7.48 -4.64 -7.24
C VAL A 407 -7.91 -5.41 -5.98
N LEU A 408 -6.97 -5.67 -5.07
CA LEU A 408 -7.21 -6.40 -3.81
C LEU A 408 -7.60 -5.49 -2.66
N GLU A 409 -6.97 -4.32 -2.56
CA GLU A 409 -7.10 -3.41 -1.41
C GLU A 409 -8.14 -2.31 -1.60
N GLN A 410 -8.40 -1.87 -2.83
CA GLN A 410 -9.36 -0.81 -3.11
C GLN A 410 -10.59 -1.30 -3.88
N VAL A 411 -10.44 -1.94 -5.05
CA VAL A 411 -11.55 -2.35 -5.92
C VAL A 411 -12.42 -3.44 -5.29
N ARG A 412 -11.86 -4.62 -4.99
CA ARG A 412 -12.58 -5.75 -4.37
C ARG A 412 -13.42 -5.30 -3.15
N PRO A 413 -12.84 -4.57 -2.18
CA PRO A 413 -13.57 -4.10 -1.00
C PRO A 413 -14.41 -2.82 -1.17
N PHE A 414 -14.38 -2.13 -2.32
CA PHE A 414 -15.14 -0.87 -2.47
C PHE A 414 -16.66 -1.06 -2.32
N PRO A 415 -17.28 -2.13 -2.86
CA PRO A 415 -18.70 -2.39 -2.62
C PRO A 415 -19.07 -2.72 -1.17
N TRP A 416 -18.10 -3.06 -0.30
CA TRP A 416 -18.39 -3.49 1.08
C TRP A 416 -18.79 -2.32 1.99
N PHE A 417 -18.48 -1.08 1.61
CA PHE A 417 -18.92 0.11 2.35
C PHE A 417 -20.45 0.23 2.33
N LYS A 418 -21.07 0.66 3.44
CA LYS A 418 -22.50 1.01 3.46
C LYS A 418 -22.81 2.47 3.14
N SER A 419 -21.79 3.33 3.12
CA SER A 419 -21.94 4.73 2.79
C SER A 419 -22.53 4.93 1.39
N SER A 420 -23.58 5.74 1.28
CA SER A 420 -24.10 6.22 -0.01
C SER A 420 -23.19 7.26 -0.65
N ASN A 421 -22.36 7.94 0.15
CA ASN A 421 -21.41 8.96 -0.29
C ASN A 421 -20.02 8.35 -0.39
N ARG A 422 -19.81 7.51 -1.40
CA ARG A 422 -18.52 6.84 -1.64
C ARG A 422 -17.98 7.14 -3.02
N TYR A 423 -16.66 7.31 -3.07
CA TYR A 423 -15.93 7.72 -4.27
C TYR A 423 -14.70 6.85 -4.41
N LEU A 424 -14.44 6.33 -5.61
CA LEU A 424 -13.21 5.61 -5.94
C LEU A 424 -12.50 6.36 -7.06
N SER A 425 -11.30 6.84 -6.80
CA SER A 425 -10.40 7.35 -7.84
C SER A 425 -9.28 6.37 -8.13
N LEU A 426 -8.90 6.27 -9.40
CA LEU A 426 -7.78 5.46 -9.87
C LEU A 426 -6.78 6.36 -10.59
N GLN A 427 -5.52 6.33 -10.16
CA GLN A 427 -4.42 7.08 -10.77
C GLN A 427 -3.43 6.15 -11.44
N GLU A 428 -3.16 6.37 -12.72
CA GLU A 428 -2.39 5.42 -13.53
C GLU A 428 -0.90 5.39 -13.21
N GLY A 429 -0.32 6.49 -12.71
CA GLY A 429 1.12 6.60 -12.43
C GLY A 429 1.52 6.32 -11.00
N ASP A 430 0.56 6.04 -10.11
CA ASP A 430 0.83 5.97 -8.67
C ASP A 430 1.36 4.58 -8.27
N THR A 431 2.49 4.59 -7.57
CA THR A 431 3.31 3.46 -7.14
C THR A 431 3.30 3.24 -5.63
N HIS A 432 2.33 3.82 -4.91
CA HIS A 432 2.15 3.82 -3.45
C HIS A 432 2.79 4.98 -2.71
N ALA A 433 4.08 5.18 -2.91
CA ALA A 433 4.87 6.21 -2.24
C ALA A 433 5.65 6.96 -3.31
N ASP A 434 5.89 8.25 -3.07
CA ASP A 434 6.87 8.98 -3.88
C ASP A 434 8.24 8.33 -3.66
N ILE A 435 8.68 7.56 -4.66
CA ILE A 435 9.92 6.78 -4.62
C ILE A 435 11.12 7.74 -4.44
N SER A 436 10.98 9.03 -4.80
CA SER A 436 12.00 10.04 -4.59
C SER A 436 12.28 10.37 -3.12
N GLU A 437 11.38 10.01 -2.19
CA GLU A 437 11.52 10.27 -0.75
C GLU A 437 11.88 9.01 0.07
N LEU A 438 11.95 7.84 -0.56
CA LEU A 438 12.34 6.60 0.09
C LEU A 438 13.87 6.51 0.25
N ASP A 439 14.33 6.11 1.43
CA ASP A 439 15.75 5.84 1.71
C ASP A 439 16.28 4.78 0.73
N GLY A 440 17.42 5.04 0.08
CA GLY A 440 17.82 4.45 -1.21
C GLY A 440 17.67 2.93 -1.36
N GLY A 441 17.92 2.15 -0.31
CA GLY A 441 17.83 0.68 -0.38
C GLY A 441 16.42 0.08 -0.43
N LEU A 442 15.35 0.85 -0.14
CA LEU A 442 13.95 0.38 -0.27
C LEU A 442 13.30 0.88 -1.57
N ALA A 443 13.72 2.05 -2.05
CA ALA A 443 13.35 2.62 -3.34
C ALA A 443 13.81 1.71 -4.50
N GLU A 444 15.08 1.27 -4.44
CA GLU A 444 15.66 0.41 -5.48
C GLU A 444 15.05 -0.99 -5.51
N LEU A 445 14.58 -1.52 -4.38
CA LEU A 445 13.83 -2.78 -4.34
C LEU A 445 12.50 -2.71 -5.10
N ILE A 446 11.92 -1.52 -5.28
CA ILE A 446 10.67 -1.30 -6.01
C ILE A 446 10.96 -0.99 -7.49
N ASP A 447 11.94 -0.11 -7.77
CA ASP A 447 12.39 0.21 -9.15
C ASP A 447 12.91 -1.02 -9.90
N ASN A 448 13.45 -2.01 -9.18
CA ASN A 448 14.07 -3.17 -9.81
C ASN A 448 13.09 -4.20 -10.39
N PHE A 449 11.79 -4.11 -10.13
CA PHE A 449 10.82 -5.08 -10.63
C PHE A 449 9.96 -4.58 -11.79
N VAL A 450 9.98 -3.29 -12.11
CA VAL A 450 9.13 -2.73 -13.17
C VAL A 450 9.86 -1.59 -13.89
N TYR A 451 9.98 -1.69 -15.22
CA TYR A 451 10.28 -0.52 -16.05
C TYR A 451 9.08 0.42 -15.99
N LEU A 452 9.06 1.31 -15.00
CA LEU A 452 7.98 2.28 -14.81
C LEU A 452 8.36 3.60 -15.49
N SER A 453 7.52 4.06 -16.39
CA SER A 453 7.43 5.50 -16.63
C SER A 453 6.87 6.12 -15.35
N LEU A 454 7.64 6.99 -14.70
CA LEU A 454 7.20 7.71 -13.51
C LEU A 454 6.56 9.04 -13.92
N PRO A 455 5.50 9.49 -13.23
CA PRO A 455 4.92 10.80 -13.46
C PRO A 455 5.88 11.93 -13.07
N GLU A 456 5.63 13.12 -13.62
CA GLU A 456 6.29 14.34 -13.18
C GLU A 456 6.07 14.57 -11.67
N PRO A 457 7.07 15.08 -10.94
CA PRO A 457 6.96 15.32 -9.50
C PRO A 457 5.72 16.16 -9.16
N GLY A 458 4.94 15.72 -8.18
CA GLY A 458 3.77 16.44 -7.68
C GLY A 458 2.51 16.36 -8.55
N LEU A 459 2.55 15.78 -9.75
CA LEU A 459 1.37 15.66 -10.63
C LEU A 459 0.22 14.93 -9.93
N LEU A 460 0.49 13.74 -9.43
CA LEU A 460 -0.50 12.89 -8.73
C LEU A 460 -0.96 13.50 -7.41
N THR A 461 -0.04 14.15 -6.70
CA THR A 461 -0.34 14.91 -5.49
C THR A 461 -1.35 16.02 -5.79
N SER A 462 -1.21 16.73 -6.92
CA SER A 462 -2.15 17.78 -7.32
C SER A 462 -3.57 17.25 -7.59
N TYR A 463 -3.70 16.06 -8.21
CA TYR A 463 -4.99 15.42 -8.42
C TYR A 463 -5.67 15.09 -7.09
N ASN A 464 -4.90 14.51 -6.15
CA ASN A 464 -5.41 14.15 -4.83
C ASN A 464 -5.80 15.37 -4.00
N GLN A 465 -4.99 16.44 -4.01
CA GLN A 465 -5.31 17.69 -3.34
C GLN A 465 -6.65 18.25 -3.82
N ALA A 466 -6.83 18.36 -5.14
CA ALA A 466 -8.06 18.89 -5.74
C ALA A 466 -9.30 18.03 -5.39
N LEU A 467 -9.21 16.70 -5.59
CA LEU A 467 -10.35 15.80 -5.38
C LEU A 467 -10.74 15.66 -3.91
N ILE A 468 -9.78 15.57 -3.00
CA ILE A 468 -10.10 15.46 -1.58
C ILE A 468 -10.54 16.82 -1.03
N LEU A 469 -9.99 17.95 -1.49
CA LEU A 469 -10.53 19.26 -1.12
C LEU A 469 -12.01 19.37 -1.54
N ALA A 470 -12.35 18.97 -2.78
CA ALA A 470 -13.73 18.93 -3.23
C ALA A 470 -14.60 18.02 -2.35
N PHE A 471 -14.10 16.82 -2.01
CA PHE A 471 -14.77 15.89 -1.11
C PHE A 471 -15.04 16.50 0.27
N LEU A 472 -14.04 17.13 0.89
CA LEU A 472 -14.17 17.77 2.20
C LEU A 472 -15.13 18.97 2.15
N GLN A 473 -15.09 19.76 1.08
CA GLN A 473 -16.01 20.89 0.90
C GLN A 473 -17.46 20.41 0.83
N VAL A 474 -17.74 19.36 0.04
CA VAL A 474 -19.09 18.81 -0.10
C VAL A 474 -19.55 18.12 1.19
N HIS A 475 -18.75 17.22 1.75
CA HIS A 475 -19.21 16.27 2.79
C HIS A 475 -18.88 16.67 4.22
N LEU A 476 -17.91 17.56 4.43
CA LEU A 476 -17.56 18.06 5.76
C LEU A 476 -18.08 19.48 5.99
N GLN A 477 -18.00 20.32 4.96
CA GLN A 477 -18.45 21.71 5.03
C GLN A 477 -19.87 21.94 4.50
N GLU A 478 -20.49 20.92 3.89
CA GLU A 478 -21.83 21.01 3.29
C GLU A 478 -21.91 22.10 2.20
N ASN A 479 -20.79 22.33 1.50
CA ASN A 479 -20.65 23.34 0.46
C ASN A 479 -20.93 22.75 -0.93
N GLU A 480 -22.20 22.77 -1.31
CA GLU A 480 -22.71 22.24 -2.59
C GLU A 480 -22.10 22.91 -3.83
N SER A 481 -21.52 24.11 -3.72
CA SER A 481 -20.82 24.76 -4.83
C SER A 481 -19.59 23.98 -5.31
N PHE A 482 -19.08 23.06 -4.47
CA PHE A 482 -17.96 22.19 -4.83
C PHE A 482 -18.39 20.85 -5.45
N ARG A 483 -19.69 20.54 -5.52
CA ARG A 483 -20.17 19.28 -6.09
C ARG A 483 -19.75 19.04 -7.55
N PRO A 484 -19.64 20.05 -8.43
CA PRO A 484 -19.13 19.84 -9.79
C PRO A 484 -17.69 19.26 -9.83
N TYR A 485 -16.85 19.58 -8.85
CA TYR A 485 -15.49 19.04 -8.73
C TYR A 485 -15.45 17.61 -8.18
N LEU A 486 -16.57 17.07 -7.70
CA LEU A 486 -16.67 15.72 -7.16
C LEU A 486 -17.47 14.81 -8.11
N GLN A 487 -17.17 14.93 -9.40
CA GLN A 487 -17.76 14.19 -10.50
C GLN A 487 -16.66 13.60 -11.39
N SER A 488 -16.99 12.52 -12.09
CA SER A 488 -16.10 11.82 -13.03
C SER A 488 -15.51 12.76 -14.09
N ALA A 489 -16.29 13.76 -14.54
CA ALA A 489 -15.83 14.75 -15.51
C ALA A 489 -14.69 15.65 -15.00
N TYR A 490 -14.66 15.94 -13.69
CA TYR A 490 -13.58 16.75 -13.13
C TYR A 490 -12.26 15.97 -13.06
N ALA A 491 -12.31 14.66 -12.74
CA ALA A 491 -11.12 13.81 -12.80
C ALA A 491 -10.54 13.73 -14.23
N GLU A 492 -11.41 13.62 -15.25
CA GLU A 492 -10.99 13.69 -16.65
C GLU A 492 -10.36 15.05 -16.99
N HIS A 493 -10.95 16.15 -16.50
CA HIS A 493 -10.40 17.50 -16.68
C HIS A 493 -9.03 17.68 -16.01
N LEU A 494 -8.85 17.20 -14.77
CA LEU A 494 -7.58 17.29 -14.02
C LEU A 494 -6.41 16.66 -14.78
N SER A 495 -6.66 15.56 -15.49
CA SER A 495 -5.64 14.83 -16.26
C SER A 495 -5.73 15.06 -17.77
N GLN A 496 -6.41 16.13 -18.19
CA GLN A 496 -6.46 16.52 -19.60
C GLN A 496 -5.08 16.95 -20.08
N GLY A 497 -4.60 16.35 -21.17
CA GLY A 497 -3.26 16.62 -21.72
C GLY A 497 -2.10 15.88 -21.04
N GLU A 498 -2.35 15.20 -19.92
CA GLU A 498 -1.31 14.49 -19.14
C GLU A 498 -1.11 13.04 -19.59
N GLU A 499 0.10 12.48 -19.47
CA GLU A 499 0.34 11.06 -19.77
C GLU A 499 -0.38 10.16 -18.75
N PHE A 500 -0.26 10.48 -17.47
CA PHE A 500 -0.84 9.71 -16.38
C PHE A 500 -2.25 10.20 -16.05
N LYS A 501 -3.25 9.38 -16.36
CA LYS A 501 -4.65 9.72 -16.15
C LYS A 501 -5.10 9.51 -14.71
N THR A 502 -6.11 10.27 -14.31
CA THR A 502 -6.91 10.00 -13.12
C THR A 502 -8.37 9.77 -13.54
N PHE A 503 -8.96 8.72 -13.00
CA PHE A 503 -10.39 8.42 -13.14
C PHE A 503 -11.05 8.56 -11.79
N LEU A 504 -12.32 8.93 -11.77
CA LEU A 504 -13.17 8.91 -10.58
C LEU A 504 -14.44 8.17 -10.96
N ILE A 505 -14.96 7.37 -10.04
CA ILE A 505 -16.32 6.84 -10.09
C ILE A 505 -17.01 7.13 -8.76
N THR A 506 -18.32 7.28 -8.81
CA THR A 506 -19.16 7.60 -7.65
C THR A 506 -20.02 6.40 -7.26
N HIS A 507 -20.99 6.64 -6.38
CA HIS A 507 -22.00 5.64 -6.02
C HIS A 507 -22.78 5.12 -7.24
N ASP A 508 -22.98 5.94 -8.27
CA ASP A 508 -23.78 5.60 -9.46
C ASP A 508 -23.16 4.46 -10.26
N SER A 509 -21.84 4.29 -10.19
CA SER A 509 -21.11 3.19 -10.82
C SER A 509 -21.05 1.90 -10.00
N LEU A 510 -21.63 1.85 -8.79
CA LEU A 510 -21.51 0.67 -7.91
C LEU A 510 -22.00 -0.61 -8.60
N GLU A 511 -23.21 -0.61 -9.14
CA GLU A 511 -23.79 -1.80 -9.76
C GLU A 511 -22.93 -2.27 -10.94
N GLY A 512 -22.37 -1.32 -11.71
CA GLY A 512 -21.44 -1.60 -12.78
C GLY A 512 -20.14 -2.24 -12.28
N LEU A 513 -19.58 -1.74 -11.19
CA LEU A 513 -18.38 -2.28 -10.57
C LEU A 513 -18.61 -3.69 -9.99
N GLU A 514 -19.74 -3.93 -9.32
CA GLU A 514 -20.13 -5.25 -8.80
C GLU A 514 -20.28 -6.27 -9.93
N LYS A 515 -20.90 -5.86 -11.06
CA LYS A 515 -20.96 -6.68 -12.27
C LYS A 515 -19.59 -6.97 -12.86
N ALA A 516 -18.70 -5.98 -12.90
CA ALA A 516 -17.32 -6.17 -13.37
C ALA A 516 -16.55 -7.16 -12.48
N ILE A 517 -16.70 -7.06 -11.15
CA ILE A 517 -16.13 -8.00 -10.17
C ILE A 517 -16.66 -9.42 -10.40
N ALA A 518 -17.98 -9.59 -10.47
CA ALA A 518 -18.60 -10.90 -10.69
C ALA A 518 -18.19 -11.51 -12.04
N LYS A 519 -18.11 -10.69 -13.10
CA LYS A 519 -17.63 -11.08 -14.43
C LYS A 519 -16.17 -11.53 -14.38
N PHE A 520 -15.31 -10.80 -13.68
CA PHE A 520 -13.91 -11.17 -13.52
C PHE A 520 -13.76 -12.52 -12.80
N GLN A 521 -14.46 -12.70 -11.68
CA GLN A 521 -14.44 -13.96 -10.92
C GLN A 521 -15.00 -15.13 -11.73
N THR A 522 -16.08 -14.92 -12.47
CA THR A 522 -16.70 -15.97 -13.32
C THR A 522 -15.76 -16.40 -14.45
N ASN A 523 -15.09 -15.44 -15.09
CA ASN A 523 -14.19 -15.72 -16.19
C ASN A 523 -12.84 -16.28 -15.72
N ASN A 524 -12.50 -16.08 -14.45
CA ASN A 524 -11.22 -16.48 -13.88
C ASN A 524 -11.38 -17.18 -12.52
N PRO A 525 -12.08 -18.34 -12.46
CA PRO A 525 -12.44 -19.01 -11.20
C PRO A 525 -11.24 -19.54 -10.41
N SER A 526 -10.06 -19.62 -11.05
CA SER A 526 -8.79 -20.02 -10.41
C SER A 526 -8.06 -18.85 -9.74
N ILE A 527 -8.53 -17.62 -9.91
CA ILE A 527 -7.94 -16.43 -9.30
C ILE A 527 -8.63 -16.21 -7.96
N GLU A 528 -7.86 -16.26 -6.88
CA GLU A 528 -8.29 -15.78 -5.57
C GLU A 528 -8.44 -14.24 -5.66
N PHE A 529 -9.63 -13.80 -6.07
CA PHE A 529 -10.07 -12.40 -6.18
C PHE A 529 -11.25 -12.11 -5.27
#